data_AF-U1QEM5-F1
#
_entry.id   AF-U1QEM5-F1
#
_cell.length_a   1.000
_cell.length_b   1.000
_cell.length_c   1.000
_cell.angle_alpha   90.00
_cell.angle_beta   90.00
_cell.angle_gamma   90.00
#
_symmetry.space_group_name_H-M   'P 1'
#
loop_
_entity.id
_entity.type
_entity.pdbx_description
1 polymer ?
#
loop_
_entity_poly.entity_id
_entity_poly.type
_entity_poly.pdbx_seq_one_letter_code
_entity_poly.pdbx_strand_id
1 'polypeptide(L)' 'MYDRDERPLGAVAESAYEILLEDGDTEDGIPRSDALARLLEADFTEPDAEYALDRLLNRGYLYAVEGRLYVTEHALSED' A
#
# COMPACT_ATOMS: atom_id res chain seq x y z
N MET A 1 -24.08 0.84 13.59
CA MET A 1 -23.82 1.04 12.16
C MET A 1 -22.62 1.96 12.11
N TYR A 2 -21.40 1.42 12.14
CA TYR A 2 -20.22 2.27 12.32
C TYR A 2 -19.86 2.98 11.01
N ASP A 3 -19.81 4.30 11.16
CA ASP A 3 -19.16 5.41 10.49
C ASP A 3 -18.62 5.24 9.06
N ARG A 4 -19.17 6.06 8.15
CA ARG A 4 -18.67 6.34 6.79
C ARG A 4 -18.06 7.75 6.68
N ASP A 5 -17.54 8.31 7.78
CA ASP A 5 -17.11 9.72 7.84
C ASP A 5 -15.70 9.91 8.41
N GLU A 6 -14.76 9.10 7.95
CA GLU A 6 -13.35 9.48 7.80
C GLU A 6 -12.97 8.84 6.46
N ARG A 7 -12.43 9.55 5.46
CA ARG A 7 -12.04 8.91 4.17
C ARG A 7 -10.60 8.42 4.26
N PRO A 8 -10.33 7.18 4.73
CA PRO A 8 -8.98 6.71 5.03
C PRO A 8 -8.44 6.09 3.75
N LEU A 9 -7.46 6.71 3.09
CA LEU A 9 -6.78 6.20 1.87
C LEU A 9 -7.64 5.87 0.61
N GLY A 10 -8.96 5.65 0.70
CA GLY A 10 -9.78 4.93 -0.28
C GLY A 10 -9.67 3.41 -0.04
N ALA A 11 -10.80 2.70 -0.03
CA ALA A 11 -10.85 1.26 0.27
C ALA A 11 -9.86 0.43 -0.57
N VAL A 12 -9.65 0.82 -1.84
CA VAL A 12 -8.66 0.21 -2.73
C VAL A 12 -7.23 0.37 -2.20
N ALA A 13 -6.82 1.57 -1.79
CA ALA A 13 -5.47 1.82 -1.32
C ALA A 13 -5.21 1.23 0.08
N GLU A 14 -6.24 1.15 0.92
CA GLU A 14 -6.16 0.51 2.24
C GLU A 14 -5.98 -1.01 2.10
N SER A 15 -6.85 -1.67 1.33
CA SER A 15 -6.72 -3.11 1.09
C SER A 15 -5.40 -3.46 0.39
N ALA A 16 -4.94 -2.62 -0.55
CA ALA A 16 -3.63 -2.79 -1.18
C ALA A 16 -2.48 -2.71 -0.17
N TYR A 17 -2.57 -1.79 0.80
CA TYR A 17 -1.58 -1.66 1.87
C TYR A 17 -1.56 -2.89 2.78
N GLU A 18 -2.73 -3.39 3.19
CA GLU A 18 -2.84 -4.59 4.01
C GLU A 18 -2.22 -5.82 3.32
N ILE A 19 -2.46 -6.01 2.02
CA ILE A 19 -1.87 -7.10 1.23
C ILE A 19 -0.34 -7.03 1.22
N LEU A 20 0.20 -5.83 1.01
CA LEU A 20 1.65 -5.62 1.00
C LEU A 20 2.28 -5.83 2.39
N LEU A 21 1.52 -5.59 3.46
CA LEU A 21 1.94 -5.80 4.84
C LEU A 21 1.91 -7.29 5.23
N GLU A 22 0.87 -8.01 4.82
CA GLU A 22 0.65 -9.42 5.20
C GLU A 22 1.68 -10.37 4.54
N ASP A 23 2.13 -10.06 3.33
CA ASP A 23 3.10 -10.88 2.59
C ASP A 23 4.54 -10.73 3.12
N GLY A 24 4.81 -9.75 3.98
CA GLY A 24 5.92 -9.81 4.94
C GLY A 24 7.33 -9.56 4.41
N ASP A 25 7.53 -9.15 3.15
CA ASP A 25 8.86 -8.78 2.61
C ASP A 25 9.12 -7.27 2.70
N THR A 26 8.67 -6.64 3.79
CA THR A 26 8.85 -5.20 4.05
C THR A 26 10.29 -4.83 4.39
N GLU A 27 11.14 -5.80 4.74
CA GLU A 27 12.54 -5.57 5.12
C GLU A 27 13.48 -5.39 3.91
N ASP A 28 13.28 -6.13 2.81
CA ASP A 28 14.15 -6.06 1.61
C ASP A 28 13.61 -5.08 0.54
N GLY A 29 12.38 -4.60 0.73
CA GLY A 29 11.69 -3.68 -0.17
C GLY A 29 11.18 -4.38 -1.42
N ILE A 30 9.91 -4.16 -1.73
CA ILE A 30 9.20 -4.85 -2.80
C ILE A 30 9.37 -4.05 -4.11
N PRO A 31 9.89 -4.63 -5.20
CA PRO A 31 9.92 -3.94 -6.49
C PRO A 31 8.53 -3.48 -6.89
N ARG A 32 8.39 -2.29 -7.50
CA ARG A 32 7.06 -1.78 -7.92
C ARG A 32 6.30 -2.79 -8.79
N SER A 33 7.00 -3.49 -9.67
CA SER A 33 6.40 -4.53 -10.53
C SER A 33 5.88 -5.74 -9.75
N ASP A 34 6.58 -6.16 -8.70
CA ASP A 34 6.14 -7.24 -7.82
C ASP A 34 4.97 -6.81 -6.94
N ALA A 35 5.01 -5.58 -6.41
CA ALA A 35 3.90 -5.01 -5.67
C ALA A 35 2.64 -4.95 -6.54
N LEU A 36 2.78 -4.53 -7.80
CA LEU A 36 1.68 -4.54 -8.77
C LEU A 36 1.16 -5.96 -9.02
N ALA A 37 2.06 -6.92 -9.27
CA ALA A 37 1.69 -8.31 -9.50
C ALA A 37 0.89 -8.89 -8.32
N ARG A 38 1.30 -8.59 -7.09
CA ARG A 38 0.59 -9.02 -5.88
C ARG A 38 -0.81 -8.44 -5.75
N LEU A 39 -0.97 -7.16 -6.07
CA LEU A 39 -2.29 -6.55 -6.09
C LEU A 39 -3.17 -7.20 -7.16
N LEU A 40 -2.62 -7.49 -8.35
CA LEU A 40 -3.34 -8.23 -9.39
C LEU A 40 -3.77 -9.63 -8.94
N GLU A 41 -2.93 -10.34 -8.17
CA GLU A 41 -3.28 -11.65 -7.58
C GLU A 41 -4.40 -11.53 -6.54
N ALA A 42 -4.52 -10.37 -5.88
CA ALA A 42 -5.55 -10.08 -4.89
C ALA A 42 -6.84 -9.46 -5.48
N ASP A 43 -7.13 -9.72 -6.75
CA ASP A 43 -8.33 -9.26 -7.48
C ASP A 43 -8.35 -7.75 -7.80
N PHE A 44 -7.21 -7.06 -7.71
CA PHE A 44 -7.12 -5.68 -8.17
C PHE A 44 -6.99 -5.64 -9.69
N THR A 45 -7.53 -4.57 -10.29
CA THR A 45 -7.22 -4.26 -11.68
C THR A 45 -5.86 -3.56 -11.76
N GLU A 46 -5.17 -3.69 -12.90
CA GLU A 46 -3.91 -2.98 -13.15
C GLU A 46 -3.99 -1.46 -12.86
N PRO A 47 -5.02 -0.72 -13.32
CA PRO A 47 -5.14 0.70 -12.99
C PRO A 47 -5.46 0.96 -11.51
N ASP A 48 -6.23 0.10 -10.83
CA ASP A 48 -6.49 0.24 -9.40
C ASP A 48 -5.23 0.00 -8.56
N ALA A 49 -4.43 -1.01 -8.95
CA ALA A 49 -3.17 -1.33 -8.30
C ALA A 49 -2.16 -0.19 -8.46
N GLU A 50 -1.99 0.34 -9.67
CA GLU A 50 -1.13 1.50 -9.90
C GLU A 50 -1.60 2.73 -9.12
N TYR A 51 -2.91 2.97 -9.10
CA TYR A 51 -3.51 4.06 -8.35
C TYR A 51 -3.28 3.93 -6.84
N ALA A 52 -3.43 2.72 -6.30
CA ALA A 52 -3.20 2.44 -4.89
C ALA A 52 -1.74 2.71 -4.51
N LEU A 53 -0.78 2.21 -5.28
CA LEU A 53 0.65 2.41 -5.02
C LEU A 53 1.03 3.90 -5.07
N ASP A 54 0.59 4.62 -6.09
CA ASP A 54 0.86 6.07 -6.21
C ASP A 54 0.25 6.85 -5.04
N ARG A 55 -0.95 6.46 -4.61
CA ARG A 55 -1.63 7.09 -3.49
C ARG A 55 -0.96 6.80 -2.16
N LEU A 56 -0.47 5.59 -1.94
CA LEU A 56 0.29 5.21 -0.75
C LEU A 56 1.63 5.95 -0.67
N LEU A 57 2.33 6.10 -1.81
CA LEU A 57 3.55 6.90 -1.93
C LEU A 57 3.30 8.38 -1.62
N ASN A 58 2.27 8.98 -2.23
CA ASN A 58 1.91 10.39 -2.00
C ASN A 58 1.51 10.67 -0.55
N ARG A 59 0.98 9.67 0.14
CA ARG A 59 0.54 9.78 1.53
C ARG A 59 1.62 9.43 2.55
N GLY A 60 2.77 8.90 2.12
CA GLY A 60 3.89 8.52 2.98
C GLY A 60 3.75 7.15 3.67
N TYR A 61 2.77 6.34 3.27
CA TYR A 61 2.62 4.96 3.74
C TYR A 61 3.64 4.03 3.07
N LEU A 62 4.01 4.36 1.82
CA LEU A 62 5.11 3.75 1.10
C LEU A 62 6.18 4.78 0.79
N TYR A 63 7.43 4.35 0.70
CA TYR A 63 8.51 5.12 0.14
C TYR A 63 9.31 4.29 -0.86
N ALA A 64 9.78 4.92 -1.94
CA ALA A 64 10.55 4.25 -2.98
C ALA A 64 12.06 4.51 -2.80
N VAL A 65 12.86 3.46 -2.64
CA VAL A 65 14.34 3.52 -2.62
C VAL A 65 14.87 2.58 -3.68
N GLU A 66 15.69 3.11 -4.61
CA GLU A 66 16.29 2.33 -5.71
C GLU A 66 15.28 1.51 -6.54
N GLY A 67 14.06 2.03 -6.72
CA GLY A 67 13.00 1.35 -7.48
C GLY A 67 12.24 0.25 -6.70
N ARG A 68 12.55 0.09 -5.41
CA ARG A 68 11.84 -0.78 -4.47
C ARG A 68 10.97 0.04 -3.54
N LEU A 69 9.80 -0.47 -3.21
CA LEU A 69 8.80 0.10 -2.33
C LEU A 69 8.97 -0.49 -0.93
N TYR A 70 9.06 0.39 0.05
CA TYR A 70 9.17 0.02 1.45
C TYR A 70 7.97 0.59 2.18
N VAL A 71 7.42 -0.21 3.09
CA VAL A 71 6.36 0.23 3.98
C VAL A 71 6.99 1.06 5.08
N THR A 72 6.49 2.28 5.27
CA THR A 72 6.87 3.07 6.43
C THR A 72 6.19 2.44 7.65
N GLU A 73 6.95 1.97 8.64
CA GLU A 73 6.44 1.55 9.97
C GLU A 73 5.79 2.70 10.77
N HIS A 74 5.58 3.88 10.15
CA HIS A 74 5.07 5.08 10.81
C HIS A 74 3.54 5.07 10.92
N ALA A 75 2.97 3.94 11.33
CA ALA A 75 1.67 3.89 11.98
C ALA A 75 1.95 3.49 13.42
N LEU A 76 1.58 4.34 14.39
CA LEU A 76 1.92 4.26 15.82
C LEU A 76 3.22 4.97 16.24
N SER A 77 3.36 6.26 15.89
CA SER A 77 3.80 7.20 16.94
C SER A 77 2.57 7.97 17.37
N GLU A 78 1.82 7.38 18.30
CA GLU A 78 0.91 8.12 19.16
C GLU A 78 1.78 8.93 20.13
N ASP A 79 1.71 10.26 20.07
CA ASP A 79 2.14 11.18 21.14
C ASP A 79 0.97 12.09 21.52
#